data_AF-A0A7G7UGP5-F1
#
_entry.id   AF-A0A7G7UGP5-F1
#
_cell.length_a   1.000
_cell.length_b   1.000
_cell.length_c   1.000
_cell.angle_alpha   90.00
_cell.angle_beta   90.00
_cell.angle_gamma   90.00
#
_symmetry.space_group_name_H-M   'P 1'
#
loop_
_entity.id
_entity.type
_entity.pdbx_description
1 polymer ?
#
loop_
_entity_poly.entity_id
_entity_poly.type
_entity_poly.pdbx_seq_one_letter_code
_entity_poly.pdbx_strand_id
1 'polypeptide(L)'
;MAIIAGTVVKGKQLGRKLGFPTANIETEINGLPNGVLTAINQQFYLGVMNIGVKPTIGPNLKKTIEIFLIHFDREIYGEHMECSILFKIRDERRFYSLESLKEQIKKDISYASKRFERMGIASQNKESLLSHPELNLPDLSFYKKCNSLYGINRGVYNVIDNWFFDYGITQVAYRRIYILSFLSFLQAENENPPGKCVKFGPGGLAFKLSRFITAYIEETGDLVMLKADR
;
A
#
# COMPACT_ATOMS: atom_id res chain seq x y z
N MET A 1 -1.36 3.45 11.42
CA MET A 1 -1.37 2.94 10.03
C MET A 1 -2.25 3.87 9.24
N ALA A 2 -1.90 4.30 8.03
CA ALA A 2 -2.83 5.05 7.20
C ALA A 2 -3.90 4.06 6.68
N ILE A 3 -4.97 3.93 7.46
CA ILE A 3 -6.13 3.09 7.17
C ILE A 3 -7.20 4.03 6.61
N ILE A 4 -7.70 3.68 5.44
CA ILE A 4 -8.92 4.26 4.88
C ILE A 4 -10.04 3.28 5.18
N ALA A 5 -11.04 3.73 5.93
CA ALA A 5 -12.23 2.95 6.24
C ALA A 5 -13.44 3.75 5.77
N GLY A 6 -14.38 3.11 5.07
CA GLY A 6 -15.58 3.79 4.62
C GLY A 6 -16.53 2.91 3.84
N THR A 7 -17.64 3.51 3.42
CA THR A 7 -18.70 2.79 2.68
C THR A 7 -18.42 2.87 1.19
N VAL A 8 -18.55 1.74 0.48
CA VAL A 8 -18.45 1.74 -0.98
C VAL A 8 -19.72 2.32 -1.59
N VAL A 9 -19.56 3.46 -2.28
CA VAL A 9 -20.66 4.20 -2.90
C VAL A 9 -20.56 4.23 -4.43
N LYS A 10 -21.65 4.65 -5.07
CA LYS A 10 -21.68 4.79 -6.53
C LYS A 10 -21.03 6.11 -6.96
N GLY A 11 -19.95 6.01 -7.73
CA GLY A 11 -19.29 7.16 -8.37
C GLY A 11 -19.79 7.46 -9.79
N LYS A 12 -18.97 8.17 -10.58
CA LYS A 12 -19.25 8.45 -12.01
C LYS A 12 -19.09 7.23 -12.93
N GLN A 13 -18.57 6.11 -12.39
CA GLN A 13 -18.37 4.84 -13.09
C GLN A 13 -17.51 4.95 -14.37
N LEU A 14 -16.63 5.96 -14.46
CA LEU A 14 -15.72 6.14 -15.59
C LEU A 14 -14.73 4.97 -15.71
N GLY A 15 -14.15 4.55 -14.58
CA GLY A 15 -13.25 3.39 -14.54
C GLY A 15 -13.88 2.14 -15.14
N ARG A 16 -15.16 1.85 -14.80
CA ARG A 16 -15.90 0.72 -15.36
C ARG A 16 -15.99 0.77 -16.89
N LYS A 17 -16.24 1.95 -17.47
CA LYS A 17 -16.28 2.15 -18.94
C LYS A 17 -14.91 1.93 -19.60
N LEU A 18 -13.83 2.16 -18.86
CA LEU A 18 -12.45 1.98 -19.34
C LEU A 18 -11.90 0.56 -19.12
N GLY A 19 -12.67 -0.32 -18.47
CA GLY A 19 -12.25 -1.69 -18.12
C GLY A 19 -11.60 -1.83 -16.74
N PHE A 20 -11.68 -0.79 -15.90
CA PHE A 20 -11.08 -0.72 -14.56
C PHE A 20 -12.14 -0.29 -13.53
N PRO A 21 -13.09 -1.16 -13.15
CA PRO A 21 -14.13 -0.81 -12.17
C PRO A 21 -13.52 -0.38 -10.83
N THR A 22 -13.76 0.87 -10.42
CA THR A 22 -13.28 1.44 -9.15
C THR A 22 -14.37 1.46 -8.09
N ALA A 23 -14.05 1.00 -6.88
CA ALA A 23 -14.83 1.23 -5.67
C ALA A 23 -14.60 2.68 -5.21
N ASN A 24 -15.66 3.48 -5.12
CA ASN A 24 -15.57 4.83 -4.56
C ASN A 24 -15.82 4.73 -3.06
N ILE A 25 -14.92 5.22 -2.23
CA ILE A 25 -15.04 5.13 -0.77
C ILE A 25 -15.55 6.45 -0.21
N GLU A 26 -16.72 6.42 0.41
CA GLU A 26 -17.24 7.52 1.20
C GLU A 26 -16.68 7.44 2.62
N THR A 27 -15.85 8.42 2.95
CA THR A 27 -15.23 8.61 4.26
C THR A 27 -14.87 10.09 4.43
N GLU A 28 -14.71 10.52 5.68
CA GLU A 28 -14.02 11.76 5.99
C GLU A 28 -12.50 11.52 5.85
N ILE A 29 -11.79 12.41 5.16
CA ILE A 29 -10.36 12.23 4.87
C ILE A 29 -9.64 13.52 5.21
N ASN A 30 -8.86 13.48 6.28
CA ASN A 30 -7.95 14.54 6.66
C ASN A 30 -6.51 14.01 6.56
N GLY A 31 -5.59 14.85 6.07
CA GLY A 31 -4.14 14.58 6.12
C GLY A 31 -3.54 13.63 5.08
N LEU A 32 -4.33 12.92 4.26
CA LEU A 32 -3.74 12.03 3.24
C LEU A 32 -3.34 12.81 1.97
N PRO A 33 -2.11 12.65 1.44
CA PRO A 33 -1.70 13.34 0.22
C PRO A 33 -2.50 12.85 -1.00
N ASN A 34 -2.63 13.73 -1.99
CA ASN A 34 -3.21 13.34 -3.26
C ASN A 34 -2.23 12.45 -4.03
N GLY A 35 -2.78 11.57 -4.87
CA GLY A 35 -1.99 10.77 -5.80
C GLY A 35 -2.57 9.38 -6.03
N VAL A 36 -1.79 8.60 -6.76
CA VAL A 36 -2.05 7.19 -6.98
C VAL A 36 -1.17 6.38 -6.05
N LEU A 37 -1.78 5.51 -5.25
CA LEU A 37 -1.14 4.68 -4.25
C LEU A 37 -1.51 3.21 -4.47
N THR A 38 -0.71 2.34 -3.89
CA THR A 38 -1.04 0.92 -3.77
C THR A 38 -1.69 0.69 -2.41
N ALA A 39 -2.78 -0.07 -2.41
CA ALA A 39 -3.54 -0.40 -1.22
C ALA A 39 -3.76 -1.91 -1.10
N ILE A 40 -4.04 -2.37 0.11
CA ILE A 40 -4.52 -3.73 0.35
C ILE A 40 -5.79 -3.65 1.21
N ASN A 41 -6.87 -4.29 0.74
CA ASN A 41 -8.13 -4.28 1.50
C ASN A 41 -8.11 -5.31 2.64
N GLN A 42 -9.16 -5.33 3.45
CA GLN A 42 -9.33 -6.27 4.57
C GLN A 42 -9.39 -7.76 4.14
N GLN A 43 -9.70 -8.01 2.87
CA GLN A 43 -9.70 -9.35 2.25
C GLN A 43 -8.40 -9.61 1.49
N PHE A 44 -7.37 -8.79 1.69
CA PHE A 44 -6.05 -8.93 1.09
C PHE A 44 -6.03 -8.91 -0.46
N TYR A 45 -7.00 -8.25 -1.08
CA TYR A 45 -6.91 -7.87 -2.48
C TYR A 45 -5.99 -6.67 -2.62
N LEU A 46 -5.02 -6.79 -3.53
CA LEU A 46 -4.19 -5.68 -3.96
C LEU A 46 -5.02 -4.67 -4.75
N GLY A 47 -4.81 -3.39 -4.52
CA GLY A 47 -5.51 -2.33 -5.24
C GLY A 47 -4.62 -1.18 -5.65
N VAL A 48 -5.03 -0.51 -6.73
CA VAL A 48 -4.53 0.80 -7.13
C VAL A 48 -5.57 1.84 -6.71
N MET A 49 -5.18 2.70 -5.79
CA MET A 49 -5.99 3.72 -5.14
C MET A 49 -5.65 5.09 -5.72
N ASN A 50 -6.65 5.84 -6.15
CA ASN A 50 -6.52 7.26 -6.45
C ASN A 50 -7.15 8.08 -5.33
N ILE A 51 -6.35 8.96 -4.71
CA ILE A 51 -6.82 9.99 -3.78
C ILE A 51 -6.73 11.32 -4.53
N GLY A 52 -7.88 11.93 -4.79
CA GLY A 52 -7.96 13.15 -5.58
C GLY A 52 -8.97 14.15 -5.06
N VAL A 53 -9.10 15.26 -5.76
CA VAL A 53 -10.07 16.32 -5.42
C VAL A 53 -11.02 16.50 -6.59
N LYS A 54 -12.35 16.48 -6.32
CA LYS A 54 -13.32 16.84 -7.36
C LYS A 54 -13.14 18.31 -7.74
N PRO A 55 -13.05 18.66 -9.03
CA PRO A 55 -13.15 20.04 -9.47
C PRO A 55 -14.59 20.50 -9.18
N THR A 56 -14.79 21.08 -8.00
CA THR A 56 -16.08 21.58 -7.54
C THR A 56 -15.85 23.05 -7.25
N ILE A 57 -16.54 23.93 -7.97
CA ILE A 57 -16.50 25.37 -7.71
C ILE A 57 -17.23 25.59 -6.38
N GLY A 58 -16.50 25.94 -5.32
CA GLY A 58 -17.05 26.17 -3.98
C GLY A 58 -15.97 26.05 -2.89
N PRO A 59 -16.24 26.55 -1.66
CA PRO A 59 -15.25 26.59 -0.57
C PRO A 59 -14.85 25.22 -0.03
N ASN A 60 -15.63 24.16 -0.33
CA ASN A 60 -15.44 22.82 0.23
C ASN A 60 -14.98 21.83 -0.85
N LEU A 61 -13.68 21.83 -1.14
CA LEU A 61 -13.04 20.82 -1.99
C LEU A 61 -13.04 19.45 -1.27
N LYS A 62 -14.02 18.58 -1.59
CA LYS A 62 -14.09 17.22 -1.01
C LYS A 62 -13.10 16.29 -1.71
N LYS A 63 -12.21 15.68 -0.92
CA LYS A 63 -11.35 14.59 -1.40
C LYS A 63 -12.19 13.37 -1.78
N THR A 64 -11.75 12.65 -2.79
CA THR A 64 -12.36 11.42 -3.28
C THR A 64 -11.35 10.31 -3.29
N ILE A 65 -11.80 9.11 -2.89
CA ILE A 65 -11.01 7.90 -2.95
C ILE A 65 -11.67 6.95 -3.92
N GLU A 66 -10.90 6.51 -4.91
CA GLU A 66 -11.29 5.47 -5.86
C GLU A 66 -10.28 4.34 -5.83
N ILE A 67 -10.72 3.10 -5.66
CA ILE A 67 -9.83 1.94 -5.55
C ILE A 67 -10.20 0.92 -6.62
N PHE A 68 -9.26 0.62 -7.50
CA PHE A 68 -9.35 -0.53 -8.39
C PHE A 68 -8.70 -1.74 -7.70
N LEU A 69 -9.50 -2.73 -7.31
CA LEU A 69 -8.99 -3.99 -6.74
C LEU A 69 -8.62 -4.95 -7.88
N ILE A 70 -7.37 -5.41 -7.89
CA ILE A 70 -6.83 -6.30 -8.91
C ILE A 70 -7.42 -7.70 -8.73
N HIS A 71 -7.86 -8.30 -9.83
CA HIS A 71 -8.52 -9.63 -9.88
C HIS A 71 -9.80 -9.76 -9.02
N PHE A 72 -10.43 -8.65 -8.68
CA PHE A 72 -11.69 -8.63 -7.95
C PHE A 72 -12.89 -8.56 -8.91
N ASP A 73 -13.85 -9.47 -8.79
CA ASP A 73 -15.00 -9.60 -9.71
C ASP A 73 -16.37 -9.58 -9.03
N ARG A 74 -16.45 -9.03 -7.82
CA ARG A 74 -17.70 -8.90 -7.06
C ARG A 74 -18.26 -7.47 -7.08
N GLU A 75 -19.57 -7.35 -6.97
CA GLU A 75 -20.25 -6.10 -6.66
C GLU A 75 -20.35 -5.93 -5.14
N ILE A 76 -19.97 -4.75 -4.65
CA ILE A 76 -19.79 -4.47 -3.21
C ILE A 76 -20.36 -3.10 -2.80
N TYR A 77 -21.32 -2.56 -3.56
CA TYR A 77 -21.96 -1.30 -3.17
C TYR A 77 -22.69 -1.44 -1.84
N GLY A 78 -22.54 -0.44 -0.97
CA GLY A 78 -23.10 -0.45 0.38
C GLY A 78 -22.27 -1.25 1.40
N GLU A 79 -21.27 -2.01 0.97
CA GLU A 79 -20.36 -2.70 1.88
C GLU A 79 -19.35 -1.73 2.51
N HIS A 80 -18.94 -2.02 3.76
CA HIS A 80 -17.84 -1.31 4.41
C HIS A 80 -16.50 -1.88 3.94
N MET A 81 -15.58 -1.01 3.52
CA MET A 81 -14.24 -1.37 3.07
C MET A 81 -13.19 -0.69 3.94
N GLU A 82 -12.21 -1.49 4.36
CA GLU A 82 -10.99 -1.00 4.99
C GLU A 82 -9.80 -1.30 4.08
N CYS A 83 -8.99 -0.28 3.84
CA CYS A 83 -7.83 -0.34 2.97
C CYS A 83 -6.63 0.25 3.66
N SER A 84 -5.52 -0.47 3.54
CA SER A 84 -4.23 -0.06 4.08
C SER A 84 -3.38 0.47 2.95
N ILE A 85 -2.85 1.69 3.10
CA ILE A 85 -1.89 2.24 2.13
C ILE A 85 -0.54 1.53 2.31
N LEU A 86 0.04 1.10 1.19
CA LEU A 86 1.34 0.43 1.17
C LEU A 86 2.44 1.33 0.61
N PHE A 87 2.24 1.92 -0.57
CA PHE A 87 3.19 2.87 -1.14
C PHE A 87 2.58 3.75 -2.23
N LYS A 88 3.11 4.97 -2.40
CA LYS A 88 2.78 5.90 -3.49
C LYS A 88 3.37 5.41 -4.82
N ILE A 89 2.56 5.44 -5.88
CA ILE A 89 2.97 5.16 -7.27
C ILE A 89 3.40 6.47 -7.94
N ARG A 90 2.58 7.53 -7.83
CA ARG A 90 2.82 8.85 -8.43
C ARG A 90 1.87 9.92 -7.89
N ASP A 91 2.16 11.18 -8.16
CA ASP A 91 1.22 12.29 -7.99
C ASP A 91 0.04 12.24 -8.96
N GLU A 92 -1.02 12.96 -8.62
CA GLU A 92 -2.12 13.24 -9.54
C GLU A 92 -1.62 14.02 -10.76
N ARG A 93 -2.21 13.75 -11.92
CA ARG A 93 -1.93 14.52 -13.13
C ARG A 93 -3.18 14.60 -13.98
N ARG A 94 -3.28 15.66 -14.77
CA ARG A 94 -4.35 15.83 -15.75
C ARG A 94 -4.06 15.02 -17.00
N PHE A 95 -5.13 14.57 -17.65
CA PHE A 95 -5.07 13.83 -18.90
C PHE A 95 -5.88 14.57 -19.95
N TYR A 96 -5.34 14.67 -21.16
CA TYR A 96 -5.97 15.39 -22.27
C TYR A 96 -6.85 14.49 -23.14
N SER A 97 -6.87 13.17 -22.89
CA SER A 97 -7.74 12.21 -23.58
C SER A 97 -8.06 11.00 -22.71
N LEU A 98 -9.20 10.34 -22.98
CA LEU A 98 -9.56 9.08 -22.31
C LEU A 98 -8.55 7.96 -22.58
N GLU A 99 -7.95 7.93 -23.77
CA GLU A 99 -6.93 6.92 -24.09
C GLU A 99 -5.66 7.13 -23.25
N SER A 100 -5.20 8.39 -23.11
CA SER A 100 -4.03 8.69 -22.27
C SER A 100 -4.25 8.34 -20.79
N LEU A 101 -5.49 8.51 -20.29
CA LEU A 101 -5.88 8.07 -18.95
C LEU A 101 -5.85 6.55 -18.84
N LYS A 102 -6.46 5.84 -19.81
CA LYS A 102 -6.52 4.38 -19.85
C LYS A 102 -5.13 3.75 -19.89
N GLU A 103 -4.23 4.27 -20.71
CA GLU A 103 -2.84 3.83 -20.78
C GLU A 103 -2.10 4.04 -19.46
N GLN A 104 -2.34 5.17 -18.78
CA GLN A 104 -1.69 5.40 -17.49
C GLN A 104 -2.22 4.47 -16.41
N ILE A 105 -3.54 4.20 -16.37
CA ILE A 105 -4.10 3.22 -15.44
C ILE A 105 -3.45 1.85 -15.64
N LYS A 106 -3.26 1.41 -16.90
CA LYS A 106 -2.53 0.17 -17.21
C LYS A 106 -1.09 0.19 -16.68
N LYS A 107 -0.39 1.32 -16.83
CA LYS A 107 0.98 1.50 -16.31
C LYS A 107 1.00 1.45 -14.78
N ASP A 108 0.04 2.09 -14.12
CA ASP A 108 -0.07 2.11 -12.66
C ASP A 108 -0.35 0.70 -12.10
N ILE A 109 -1.26 -0.05 -12.72
CA ILE A 109 -1.54 -1.45 -12.36
C ILE A 109 -0.32 -2.32 -12.61
N SER A 110 0.32 -2.21 -13.78
CA SER A 110 1.52 -2.99 -14.10
C SER A 110 2.67 -2.68 -13.13
N TYR A 111 2.83 -1.42 -12.73
CA TYR A 111 3.82 -1.02 -11.73
C TYR A 111 3.53 -1.68 -10.38
N ALA A 112 2.29 -1.61 -9.89
CA ALA A 112 1.88 -2.25 -8.65
C ALA A 112 2.13 -3.76 -8.69
N SER A 113 1.65 -4.45 -9.73
CA SER A 113 1.83 -5.90 -9.91
C SER A 113 3.31 -6.30 -9.93
N LYS A 114 4.14 -5.63 -10.74
CA LYS A 114 5.59 -5.94 -10.83
C LYS A 114 6.32 -5.71 -9.52
N ARG A 115 5.92 -4.71 -8.74
CA ARG A 115 6.52 -4.45 -7.43
C ARG A 115 6.21 -5.58 -6.45
N PHE A 116 4.99 -6.09 -6.48
CA PHE A 116 4.56 -7.24 -5.69
C PHE A 116 5.24 -8.55 -6.12
N GLU A 117 5.39 -8.78 -7.43
CA GLU A 117 6.17 -9.91 -7.96
C GLU A 117 7.62 -9.87 -7.46
N ARG A 118 8.27 -8.70 -7.42
CA ARG A 118 9.62 -8.55 -6.86
C ARG A 118 9.70 -8.84 -5.36
N MET A 119 8.59 -8.73 -4.64
CA MET A 119 8.46 -9.12 -3.23
C MET A 119 8.20 -10.64 -3.06
N GLY A 120 8.11 -11.38 -4.17
CA GLY A 120 7.71 -12.79 -4.22
C GLY A 120 6.21 -13.00 -4.04
N ILE A 121 5.42 -11.94 -3.88
CA ILE A 121 3.97 -12.04 -3.69
C ILE A 121 3.33 -11.80 -5.07
N ALA A 122 3.32 -12.82 -5.92
CA ALA A 122 2.70 -12.69 -7.24
C ALA A 122 1.20 -12.96 -7.11
N SER A 123 0.38 -11.97 -7.48
CA SER A 123 -1.06 -12.16 -7.63
C SER A 123 -1.34 -12.91 -8.94
N GLN A 124 -0.92 -14.17 -9.05
CA GLN A 124 -1.13 -14.94 -10.30
C GLN A 124 -2.55 -15.49 -10.43
N ASN A 125 -3.30 -15.54 -9.33
CA ASN A 125 -4.66 -16.07 -9.29
C ASN A 125 -5.67 -15.00 -8.84
N LYS A 126 -6.96 -15.25 -9.09
CA LYS A 126 -8.09 -14.45 -8.54
C LYS A 126 -8.22 -14.52 -7.01
N GLU A 127 -7.31 -15.21 -6.35
CA GLU A 127 -7.35 -15.40 -4.93
C GLU A 127 -6.69 -14.23 -4.18
N SER A 128 -7.25 -13.94 -3.03
CA SER A 128 -6.70 -13.03 -2.02
C SER A 128 -5.23 -13.32 -1.73
N LEU A 129 -4.42 -12.28 -1.46
CA LEU A 129 -3.02 -12.50 -1.03
C LEU A 129 -2.92 -13.37 0.23
N LEU A 130 -3.98 -13.51 1.03
CA LEU A 130 -4.02 -14.45 2.14
C LEU A 130 -3.74 -15.90 1.75
N SER A 131 -4.18 -16.34 0.58
CA SER A 131 -3.95 -17.74 0.16
C SER A 131 -2.54 -17.95 -0.36
N HIS A 132 -1.74 -16.88 -0.53
CA HIS A 132 -0.41 -16.98 -1.09
C HIS A 132 0.48 -17.85 -0.20
N PRO A 133 1.04 -18.98 -0.70
CA PRO A 133 1.81 -19.93 0.12
C PRO A 133 2.96 -19.27 0.87
N GLU A 134 3.61 -18.30 0.22
CA GLU A 134 4.75 -17.61 0.81
C GLU A 134 4.40 -16.74 2.03
N LEU A 135 3.18 -16.22 2.12
CA LEU A 135 2.72 -15.45 3.28
C LEU A 135 2.36 -16.35 4.46
N ASN A 136 2.17 -17.65 4.22
CA ASN A 136 1.80 -18.65 5.21
C ASN A 136 2.95 -19.60 5.57
N LEU A 137 4.18 -19.32 5.12
CA LEU A 137 5.36 -20.11 5.47
C LEU A 137 5.57 -20.17 6.99
N PRO A 138 6.16 -21.25 7.53
CA PRO A 138 6.70 -21.22 8.88
C PRO A 138 7.66 -20.05 9.06
N ASP A 139 7.73 -19.48 10.27
CA ASP A 139 8.49 -18.26 10.55
C ASP A 139 9.95 -18.32 10.07
N LEU A 140 10.64 -19.42 10.40
CA LEU A 140 12.02 -19.65 9.96
C LEU A 140 12.16 -19.65 8.42
N SER A 141 11.19 -20.22 7.71
CA SER A 141 11.19 -20.26 6.24
C SER A 141 10.91 -18.88 5.64
N PHE A 142 9.99 -18.11 6.24
CA PHE A 142 9.72 -16.73 5.84
C PHE A 142 10.95 -15.84 6.05
N TYR A 143 11.59 -15.95 7.22
CA TYR A 143 12.87 -15.27 7.50
C TYR A 143 13.94 -15.64 6.46
N LYS A 144 14.14 -16.94 6.17
CA LYS A 144 15.13 -17.39 5.17
C LYS A 144 14.89 -16.76 3.80
N LYS A 145 13.62 -16.61 3.40
CA LYS A 145 13.24 -15.87 2.19
C LYS A 145 13.66 -14.39 2.28
N CYS A 146 13.33 -13.70 3.37
CA CYS A 146 13.75 -12.30 3.55
C CYS A 146 15.27 -12.14 3.53
N ASN A 147 16.00 -13.06 4.15
CA ASN A 147 17.47 -13.08 4.12
C ASN A 147 17.99 -13.28 2.69
N SER A 148 17.45 -14.23 1.93
CA SER A 148 17.86 -14.49 0.55
C SER A 148 17.59 -13.30 -0.38
N LEU A 149 16.45 -12.63 -0.24
CA LEU A 149 16.06 -11.52 -1.12
C LEU A 149 16.75 -10.21 -0.76
N TYR A 150 16.85 -9.89 0.54
CA TYR A 150 17.21 -8.57 1.03
C TYR A 150 18.48 -8.55 1.90
N GLY A 151 19.12 -9.70 2.13
CA GLY A 151 20.36 -9.80 2.87
C GLY A 151 20.26 -9.46 4.36
N ILE A 152 19.06 -9.44 4.96
CA ILE A 152 18.89 -9.13 6.39
C ILE A 152 19.19 -10.33 7.28
N ASN A 153 19.80 -10.11 8.45
CA ASN A 153 20.00 -11.16 9.44
C ASN A 153 18.75 -11.36 10.34
N ARG A 154 18.73 -12.45 11.11
CA ARG A 154 17.57 -12.80 11.95
C ARG A 154 17.25 -11.76 13.04
N GLY A 155 18.27 -11.11 13.60
CA GLY A 155 18.07 -10.04 14.59
C GLY A 155 17.34 -8.85 14.00
N VAL A 156 17.77 -8.38 12.82
CA VAL A 156 17.10 -7.30 12.09
C VAL A 156 15.66 -7.68 11.73
N TYR A 157 15.43 -8.90 11.23
CA TYR A 157 14.09 -9.41 10.94
C TYR A 157 13.17 -9.33 12.16
N ASN A 158 13.61 -9.84 13.31
CA ASN A 158 12.82 -9.84 14.54
C ASN A 158 12.49 -8.41 15.01
N VAL A 159 13.43 -7.48 14.90
CA VAL A 159 13.20 -6.07 15.26
C VAL A 159 12.13 -5.47 14.35
N ILE A 160 12.17 -5.73 13.05
CA ILE A 160 11.15 -5.25 12.10
C ILE A 160 9.78 -5.86 12.41
N ASP A 161 9.71 -7.17 12.62
CA ASP A 161 8.44 -7.87 12.90
C ASP A 161 7.80 -7.35 14.20
N ASN A 162 8.59 -7.26 15.28
CA ASN A 162 8.13 -6.70 16.56
C ASN A 162 7.68 -5.24 16.40
N TRP A 163 8.43 -4.42 15.68
CA TRP A 163 8.06 -3.02 15.47
C TRP A 163 6.70 -2.89 14.77
N PHE A 164 6.44 -3.68 13.73
CA PHE A 164 5.13 -3.66 13.06
C PHE A 164 4.01 -4.23 13.94
N PHE A 165 4.30 -5.20 14.79
CA PHE A 165 3.36 -5.71 15.78
C PHE A 165 2.96 -4.61 16.78
N ASP A 166 3.94 -3.94 17.38
CA ASP A 166 3.74 -2.84 18.34
C ASP A 166 3.02 -1.65 17.70
N TYR A 167 3.25 -1.43 16.40
CA TYR A 167 2.53 -0.45 15.59
C TYR A 167 1.04 -0.79 15.39
N GLY A 168 0.63 -2.03 15.67
CA GLY A 168 -0.76 -2.50 15.61
C GLY A 168 -1.09 -3.44 14.46
N ILE A 169 -0.10 -3.87 13.67
CA ILE A 169 -0.30 -4.86 12.60
C ILE A 169 -0.20 -6.24 13.23
N THR A 170 -1.29 -6.73 13.82
CA THR A 170 -1.25 -7.95 14.65
C THR A 170 -1.40 -9.25 13.84
N GLN A 171 -2.05 -9.19 12.68
CA GLN A 171 -2.20 -10.34 11.80
C GLN A 171 -0.88 -10.65 11.07
N VAL A 172 -0.40 -11.89 11.20
CA VAL A 172 0.90 -12.35 10.68
C VAL A 172 1.02 -12.11 9.17
N ALA A 173 0.00 -12.45 8.39
CA ALA A 173 0.01 -12.25 6.94
C ALA A 173 0.16 -10.77 6.57
N TYR A 174 -0.54 -9.86 7.25
CA TYR A 174 -0.39 -8.42 7.03
C TYR A 174 1.02 -7.96 7.41
N ARG A 175 1.55 -8.34 8.58
CA ARG A 175 2.93 -7.97 8.94
C ARG A 175 3.93 -8.40 7.90
N ARG A 176 3.80 -9.62 7.39
CA ARG A 176 4.69 -10.15 6.35
C ARG A 176 4.66 -9.33 5.06
N ILE A 177 3.49 -8.85 4.66
CA ILE A 177 3.36 -7.91 3.52
C ILE A 177 4.07 -6.59 3.82
N TYR A 178 3.90 -6.05 5.03
CA TYR A 178 4.56 -4.81 5.46
C TYR A 178 6.08 -4.97 5.58
N ILE A 179 6.58 -6.10 6.09
CA ILE A 179 7.99 -6.45 6.14
C ILE A 179 8.57 -6.47 4.73
N LEU A 180 7.95 -7.21 3.80
CA LEU A 180 8.43 -7.30 2.42
C LEU A 180 8.39 -5.94 1.71
N SER A 181 7.34 -5.16 1.96
CA SER A 181 7.17 -3.81 1.41
C SER A 181 8.26 -2.86 1.93
N PHE A 182 8.55 -2.90 3.24
CA PHE A 182 9.62 -2.12 3.88
C PHE A 182 11.00 -2.49 3.33
N LEU A 183 11.31 -3.79 3.24
CA LEU A 183 12.59 -4.25 2.72
C LEU A 183 12.77 -3.88 1.24
N SER A 184 11.71 -3.98 0.44
CA SER A 184 11.71 -3.51 -0.95
C SER A 184 11.91 -1.99 -1.03
N PHE A 185 11.28 -1.22 -0.15
CA PHE A 185 11.48 0.23 -0.04
C PHE A 185 12.94 0.58 0.24
N LEU A 186 13.57 -0.08 1.22
CA LEU A 186 14.98 0.14 1.54
C LEU A 186 15.91 -0.20 0.39
N GLN A 187 15.61 -1.27 -0.37
CA GLN A 187 16.43 -1.64 -1.51
C GLN A 187 16.38 -0.58 -2.62
N ALA A 188 15.20 -0.01 -2.88
CA ALA A 188 15.01 1.05 -3.87
C ALA A 188 15.78 2.33 -3.51
N GLU A 189 15.90 2.67 -2.21
CA GLU A 189 16.62 3.86 -1.77
C GLU A 189 18.14 3.72 -1.77
N ASN A 190 18.66 2.53 -1.45
CA ASN A 190 20.09 2.34 -1.27
C ASN A 190 20.84 1.95 -2.56
N GLU A 191 20.15 1.89 -3.71
CA GLU A 191 20.67 1.38 -5.00
C GLU A 191 21.40 0.03 -4.89
N ASN A 192 21.12 -0.75 -3.83
CA ASN A 192 21.87 -1.96 -3.55
C ASN A 192 21.36 -3.11 -4.43
N PRO A 193 22.26 -3.87 -5.07
CA PRO A 193 21.87 -5.06 -5.80
C PRO A 193 21.22 -6.09 -4.85
N PRO A 194 20.28 -6.92 -5.35
CA PRO A 194 19.68 -8.00 -4.57
C PRO A 194 20.72 -8.85 -3.84
N GLY A 195 20.43 -9.22 -2.59
CA GLY A 195 21.31 -10.07 -1.77
C GLY A 195 22.45 -9.36 -1.02
N LYS A 196 22.67 -8.06 -1.20
CA LYS A 196 23.65 -7.32 -0.38
C LYS A 196 23.03 -6.87 0.95
N CYS A 197 23.71 -7.16 2.06
CA CYS A 197 23.23 -6.85 3.41
C CYS A 197 23.01 -5.35 3.62
N VAL A 198 21.79 -4.98 4.06
CA VAL A 198 21.46 -3.61 4.45
C VAL A 198 22.04 -3.33 5.84
N LYS A 199 22.93 -2.34 5.92
CA LYS A 199 23.49 -1.88 7.20
C LYS A 199 22.64 -0.74 7.76
N PHE A 200 22.35 -0.80 9.06
CA PHE A 200 21.67 0.24 9.80
C PHE A 200 22.64 0.76 10.86
N GLY A 201 22.95 2.06 10.84
CA GLY A 201 23.65 2.70 11.97
C GLY A 201 22.80 2.66 13.25
N PRO A 202 23.34 3.07 14.40
CA PRO A 202 22.58 3.15 15.66
C PRO A 202 21.26 3.91 15.48
N GLY A 203 20.13 3.32 15.90
CA GLY A 203 18.79 3.91 15.75
C GLY A 203 18.26 4.03 14.30
N GLY A 204 19.07 3.75 13.29
CA GLY A 204 18.74 3.98 11.88
C GLY A 204 17.60 3.10 11.35
N LEU A 205 17.40 1.92 11.94
CA LEU A 205 16.30 1.02 11.55
C LEU A 205 14.94 1.56 11.98
N ALA A 206 14.78 1.97 13.24
CA ALA A 206 13.54 2.55 13.74
C ALA A 206 13.17 3.82 12.98
N PHE A 207 14.14 4.71 12.74
CA PHE A 207 13.92 5.91 11.91
C PHE A 207 13.44 5.56 10.50
N LYS A 208 14.06 4.56 9.86
CA LYS A 208 13.66 4.12 8.52
C LYS A 208 12.26 3.48 8.51
N LEU A 209 11.89 2.73 9.55
CA LEU A 209 10.54 2.17 9.72
C LEU A 209 9.50 3.28 9.88
N SER A 210 9.75 4.24 10.76
CA SER A 210 8.89 5.41 10.93
C SER A 210 8.72 6.15 9.62
N ARG A 211 9.83 6.45 8.92
CA ARG A 211 9.78 7.11 7.60
C ARG A 211 9.06 6.29 6.55
N PHE A 212 9.20 4.96 6.53
CA PHE A 212 8.44 4.12 5.60
C PHE A 212 6.93 4.25 5.83
N ILE A 213 6.50 4.34 7.09
CA ILE A 213 5.10 4.53 7.45
C ILE A 213 4.63 5.97 7.20
N THR A 214 5.46 6.98 7.51
CA THR A 214 5.09 8.41 7.43
C THR A 214 5.37 9.05 6.08
N ALA A 215 6.15 8.42 5.19
CA ALA A 215 6.36 8.88 3.80
C ALA A 215 5.05 9.02 3.02
N TYR A 216 3.94 8.48 3.55
CA TYR A 216 2.61 8.57 2.98
C TYR A 216 1.63 9.44 3.80
N ILE A 217 2.10 10.01 4.92
CA ILE A 217 1.33 10.88 5.83
C ILE A 217 1.86 12.31 5.76
N GLU A 218 3.16 12.52 5.54
CA GLU A 218 3.79 13.83 5.57
C GLU A 218 3.64 14.58 4.23
N GLU A 219 2.46 15.17 4.05
CA GLU A 219 2.34 16.49 3.39
C GLU A 219 1.33 17.40 4.12
N THR A 220 0.88 17.03 5.31
CA THR A 220 0.13 17.91 6.21
C THR A 220 0.82 17.97 7.55
N GLY A 221 1.29 19.17 7.91
CA GLY A 221 1.71 19.47 9.27
C GLY A 221 0.62 19.07 10.26
N ASP A 222 1.08 18.55 11.40
CA ASP A 222 0.32 18.18 12.58
C ASP A 222 -0.61 16.96 12.44
N LEU A 223 -0.04 15.76 12.59
CA LEU A 223 -0.70 14.61 13.26
C LEU A 223 0.25 13.40 13.44
N VAL A 224 1.29 13.55 14.26
CA VAL A 224 1.88 12.43 15.03
C VAL A 224 2.34 12.95 16.41
N MET A 225 1.38 13.34 17.23
CA MET A 225 1.55 13.44 18.68
C MET A 225 0.43 12.62 19.32
N LEU A 226 0.61 11.30 19.36
CA LEU A 226 -0.11 10.38 20.25
C LEU A 226 0.51 9.00 20.05
N LYS A 227 1.54 8.74 20.87
CA LYS A 227 2.23 7.47 21.22
C LYS A 227 3.76 7.65 21.26
N ALA A 228 4.18 8.62 22.07
CA ALA A 228 5.48 8.63 22.71
C ALA A 228 5.23 9.12 24.13
N ASP A 229 4.60 8.26 24.93
CA ASP A 229 4.58 8.33 26.39
C ASP A 229 3.96 7.02 26.92
N ARG A 230 4.84 6.04 27.11
CA ARG A 230 4.86 5.05 28.19
C ARG A 230 6.02 4.06 27.96
#